data_AF-A0A959DBI6-F1
#
_entry.id   AF-A0A959DBI6-F1
#
_cell.length_a   1.000
_cell.length_b   1.000
_cell.length_c   1.000
_cell.angle_alpha   90.00
_cell.angle_beta   90.00
_cell.angle_gamma   90.00
#
_symmetry.space_group_name_H-M   'P 1'
#
loop_
_entity.id
_entity.type
_entity.pdbx_description
1 polymer ?
#
loop_
_entity_poly.entity_id
_entity_poly.type
_entity_poly.pdbx_seq_one_letter_code
_entity_poly.pdbx_strand_id
1 'polypeptide(L)'
;MRTDHIQTILGAFEACPSFQIFTQAEKTQLARKSRIKSYNANDEVFSFEHKGDECFFLVAEGAFQLLLRSKKTRTIRKGEIFGEIAIFHEKSRTGIIHALSNGTLVAICREVVLREGLLPSELRYKLTLILAQQMASYFHDTDLASSQDLIFRGESDRVEFKSSIKYKKEITEALCAFMNHCGGTIFIGVDDKGRIHGIGMEPSRAQIDEYRREIGTFVRQRIGVLANRNVHIDADEVNGKVILRIDCFPAEAPVFYRARTKTNGEQEKFFVRHDTRNEAFDKLSEAVKYIRKRFPC
;
A
#
# COMPACT_ATOMS: atom_id res chain seq x y z
N MET A 1 29.20 -24.39 -2.45
CA MET A 1 28.91 -23.00 -2.85
C MET A 1 30.24 -22.27 -3.03
N ARG A 2 30.41 -21.51 -4.13
CA ARG A 2 31.61 -20.67 -4.33
C ARG A 2 31.63 -19.55 -3.30
N THR A 3 32.80 -19.21 -2.75
CA THR A 3 33.01 -18.16 -1.74
C THR A 3 32.36 -16.82 -2.14
N ASP A 4 32.40 -16.50 -3.44
CA ASP A 4 31.81 -15.27 -4.00
C ASP A 4 30.30 -15.15 -3.74
N HIS A 5 29.56 -16.26 -3.80
CA HIS A 5 28.10 -16.23 -3.57
C HIS A 5 27.78 -15.85 -2.11
N ILE A 6 28.57 -16.31 -1.15
CA ILE A 6 28.35 -15.99 0.26
C ILE A 6 28.60 -14.50 0.49
N GLN A 7 29.65 -13.92 -0.10
CA GLN A 7 29.92 -12.48 0.00
C GLN A 7 28.81 -11.63 -0.63
N THR A 8 28.28 -12.01 -1.79
CA THR A 8 27.12 -11.32 -2.39
C THR A 8 25.90 -11.37 -1.46
N ILE A 9 25.60 -12.53 -0.87
CA ILE A 9 24.47 -12.69 0.05
C ILE A 9 24.66 -11.84 1.31
N LEU A 10 25.84 -11.89 1.92
CA LEU A 10 26.16 -11.08 3.10
C LEU A 10 26.05 -9.58 2.78
N GLY A 11 26.55 -9.13 1.63
CA GLY A 11 26.41 -7.74 1.19
C GLY A 11 24.95 -7.32 1.01
N ALA A 12 24.08 -8.22 0.54
CA ALA A 12 22.64 -7.97 0.47
C ALA A 12 22.01 -7.86 1.87
N PHE A 13 22.38 -8.76 2.80
CA PHE A 13 21.92 -8.70 4.19
C PHE A 13 22.36 -7.41 4.89
N GLU A 14 23.56 -6.91 4.63
CA GLU A 14 24.01 -5.61 5.16
C GLU A 14 23.21 -4.43 4.60
N ALA A 15 22.84 -4.48 3.32
CA ALA A 15 22.04 -3.44 2.68
C ALA A 15 20.56 -3.45 3.14
N CYS A 16 20.11 -4.51 3.82
CA CYS A 16 18.72 -4.66 4.25
C CYS A 16 18.52 -4.18 5.70
N PRO A 17 17.71 -3.13 5.95
CA PRO A 17 17.47 -2.63 7.31
C PRO A 17 16.89 -3.67 8.27
N SER A 18 16.00 -4.55 7.79
CA SER A 18 15.42 -5.61 8.62
C SER A 18 16.45 -6.65 9.07
N PHE A 19 17.57 -6.79 8.37
CA PHE A 19 18.63 -7.75 8.70
C PHE A 19 19.66 -7.21 9.71
N GLN A 20 19.49 -5.97 10.20
CA GLN A 20 20.39 -5.39 11.20
C GLN A 20 20.25 -6.04 12.59
N ILE A 21 19.16 -6.79 12.83
CA ILE A 21 18.95 -7.52 14.09
C ILE A 21 19.81 -8.79 14.22
N PHE A 22 20.44 -9.25 13.13
CA PHE A 22 21.24 -10.47 13.11
C PHE A 22 22.72 -10.15 13.30
N THR A 23 23.40 -10.96 14.08
CA THR A 23 24.86 -10.96 14.22
C THR A 23 25.53 -11.45 12.94
N GLN A 24 26.83 -11.20 12.78
CA GLN A 24 27.57 -11.69 11.61
C GLN A 24 27.62 -13.21 11.50
N ALA A 25 27.69 -13.91 12.64
CA ALA A 25 27.64 -15.37 12.67
C ALA A 25 26.29 -15.89 12.18
N GLU A 26 25.20 -15.27 12.61
CA GLU A 26 23.83 -15.58 12.16
C GLU A 26 23.63 -15.31 10.68
N LYS A 27 24.07 -14.15 10.18
CA LYS A 27 24.05 -13.80 8.74
C LYS A 27 24.81 -14.83 7.92
N THR A 28 25.98 -15.26 8.39
CA THR A 28 26.79 -16.31 7.72
C THR A 28 26.08 -17.66 7.71
N GLN A 29 25.43 -18.03 8.81
CA GLN A 29 24.67 -19.28 8.89
C GLN A 29 23.46 -19.27 7.95
N LEU A 30 22.73 -18.14 7.91
CA LEU A 30 21.59 -17.96 7.02
C LEU A 30 22.04 -17.95 5.55
N ALA A 31 23.14 -17.26 5.23
CA ALA A 31 23.69 -17.19 3.88
C ALA A 31 24.03 -18.57 3.30
N ARG A 32 24.50 -19.50 4.13
CA ARG A 32 24.75 -20.90 3.74
C ARG A 32 23.47 -21.69 3.42
N LYS A 33 22.31 -21.21 3.86
CA LYS A 33 20.98 -21.79 3.57
C LYS A 33 20.22 -21.02 2.49
N SER A 34 20.71 -19.85 2.07
CA SER A 34 20.15 -19.04 1.00
C SER A 34 20.67 -19.47 -0.38
N ARG A 35 19.98 -19.09 -1.45
CA ARG A 35 20.40 -19.35 -2.84
C ARG A 35 20.48 -18.04 -3.61
N ILE A 36 21.42 -17.93 -4.54
CA ILE A 36 21.44 -16.81 -5.50
C ILE A 36 20.61 -17.19 -6.72
N LYS A 37 19.79 -16.26 -7.20
CA LYS A 37 19.13 -16.34 -8.50
C LYS A 37 19.42 -15.09 -9.31
N SER A 38 19.81 -15.26 -10.57
CA SER A 38 20.11 -14.17 -11.50
C SER A 38 19.01 -14.08 -12.55
N TYR A 39 18.68 -12.85 -12.92
CA TYR A 39 17.62 -12.54 -13.88
C TYR A 39 18.14 -11.48 -14.86
N ASN A 40 17.76 -11.60 -16.13
CA ASN A 40 17.97 -10.58 -17.14
C ASN A 40 16.80 -9.58 -17.12
N ALA A 41 17.02 -8.40 -17.70
CA ALA A 41 15.94 -7.44 -17.89
C ALA A 41 14.73 -8.06 -18.63
N ASN A 42 13.54 -7.77 -18.13
CA ASN A 42 12.23 -8.30 -18.52
C ASN A 42 11.92 -9.74 -18.10
N ASP A 43 12.84 -10.47 -17.46
CA ASP A 43 12.52 -11.80 -16.93
C ASP A 43 11.42 -11.71 -15.86
N GLU A 44 10.46 -12.63 -15.91
CA GLU A 44 9.50 -12.85 -14.82
C GLU A 44 10.16 -13.65 -13.69
N VAL A 45 10.11 -13.12 -12.47
CA VAL A 45 10.56 -13.83 -11.27
C VAL A 45 9.47 -14.76 -10.77
N PHE A 46 8.24 -14.26 -10.64
CA PHE A 46 7.03 -15.04 -10.39
C PHE A 46 5.77 -14.26 -10.79
N SER A 47 4.66 -14.97 -10.97
CA SER A 47 3.30 -14.46 -11.22
C SER A 47 2.29 -14.91 -10.16
N PHE A 48 1.03 -14.45 -10.29
CA PHE A 48 -0.07 -14.83 -9.40
C PHE A 48 -0.33 -16.32 -9.29
N GLU A 49 -0.12 -17.05 -10.38
CA GLU A 49 -0.38 -18.49 -10.49
C GLU A 49 0.91 -19.32 -10.34
N HIS A 50 2.01 -18.66 -9.96
CA HIS A 50 3.32 -19.28 -9.91
C HIS A 50 3.35 -20.45 -8.91
N LYS A 51 3.56 -21.64 -9.46
CA LYS A 51 3.72 -22.90 -8.70
C LYS A 51 5.19 -23.18 -8.31
N GLY A 52 6.11 -22.26 -8.58
CA GLY A 52 7.53 -22.43 -8.29
C GLY A 52 7.92 -22.13 -6.84
N ASP A 53 9.23 -22.06 -6.59
CA ASP A 53 9.83 -22.17 -5.25
C ASP A 53 9.19 -21.27 -4.20
N GLU A 54 8.82 -21.87 -3.06
CA GLU A 54 8.21 -21.22 -1.89
C GLU A 54 9.23 -20.35 -1.14
N CYS A 55 9.85 -19.41 -1.82
CA CYS A 55 10.87 -18.53 -1.28
C CYS A 55 10.40 -17.08 -1.28
N PHE A 56 10.92 -16.33 -0.32
CA PHE A 56 11.00 -14.89 -0.37
C PHE A 56 12.36 -14.48 -0.93
N PHE A 57 12.44 -13.24 -1.39
CA PHE A 57 13.59 -12.72 -2.07
C PHE A 57 14.06 -11.41 -1.43
N LEU A 58 15.38 -11.23 -1.39
CA LEU A 58 16.03 -9.97 -1.07
C LEU A 58 16.83 -9.52 -2.30
N VAL A 59 16.67 -8.27 -2.71
CA VAL A 59 17.41 -7.74 -3.85
C VAL A 59 18.86 -7.46 -3.46
N ALA A 60 19.80 -8.20 -4.06
CA ALA A 60 21.22 -7.93 -3.93
C ALA A 60 21.66 -6.85 -4.94
N GLU A 61 21.17 -6.95 -6.18
CA GLU A 61 21.51 -6.06 -7.29
C GLU A 61 20.36 -5.95 -8.30
N GLY A 62 20.33 -4.84 -9.03
CA GLY A 62 19.31 -4.56 -10.04
C GLY A 62 18.04 -3.90 -9.48
N ALA A 63 17.05 -3.74 -10.34
CA ALA A 63 15.73 -3.23 -10.00
C ALA A 63 14.64 -4.18 -10.52
N PHE A 64 13.60 -4.36 -9.72
CA PHE A 64 12.47 -5.23 -10.02
C PHE A 64 11.17 -4.43 -9.89
N GLN A 65 10.12 -4.84 -10.59
CA GLN A 65 8.81 -4.22 -10.52
C GLN A 65 7.78 -5.24 -10.06
N LEU A 66 7.08 -4.90 -8.98
CA LEU A 66 5.87 -5.59 -8.51
C LEU A 66 4.65 -4.99 -9.19
N LEU A 67 3.87 -5.80 -9.88
CA LEU A 67 2.56 -5.48 -10.42
C LEU A 67 1.48 -6.20 -9.58
N LEU A 68 0.66 -5.43 -8.90
CA LEU A 68 -0.42 -5.94 -8.05
C LEU A 68 -1.68 -6.20 -8.87
N ARG A 69 -2.65 -6.95 -8.30
CA ARG A 69 -3.96 -7.18 -8.97
C ARG A 69 -4.70 -5.88 -9.28
N SER A 70 -4.50 -4.86 -8.45
CA SER A 70 -5.01 -3.50 -8.64
C SER A 70 -4.35 -2.74 -9.80
N LYS A 71 -3.43 -3.36 -10.54
CA LYS A 71 -2.59 -2.76 -11.59
C LYS A 71 -1.62 -1.69 -11.09
N LYS A 72 -1.54 -1.43 -9.78
CA LYS A 72 -0.50 -0.61 -9.17
C LYS A 72 0.86 -1.28 -9.35
N THR A 73 1.88 -0.47 -9.62
CA THR A 73 3.26 -0.94 -9.72
C THR A 73 4.11 -0.35 -8.61
N ARG A 74 5.03 -1.15 -8.06
CA ARG A 74 6.05 -0.70 -7.12
C ARG A 74 7.42 -1.17 -7.60
N THR A 75 8.38 -0.26 -7.65
CA THR A 75 9.78 -0.62 -7.94
C THR A 75 10.47 -1.04 -6.65
N ILE A 76 11.15 -2.18 -6.69
CA ILE A 76 11.89 -2.79 -5.60
C ILE A 76 13.38 -2.78 -5.97
N ARG A 77 14.22 -2.29 -5.06
CA ARG A 77 15.65 -2.09 -5.25
C ARG A 77 16.47 -2.82 -4.19
N LYS A 78 17.79 -2.73 -4.34
CA LYS A 78 18.77 -3.32 -3.42
C LYS A 78 18.42 -3.06 -1.96
N GLY A 79 18.46 -4.12 -1.15
CA GLY A 79 18.14 -4.08 0.28
C GLY A 79 16.66 -4.29 0.62
N GLU A 80 15.76 -4.31 -0.37
CA GLU A 80 14.33 -4.57 -0.15
C GLU A 80 13.95 -6.05 -0.29
N ILE A 81 12.99 -6.47 0.54
CA ILE A 81 12.44 -7.83 0.59
C ILE A 81 11.11 -7.88 -0.17
N PHE A 82 10.83 -8.99 -0.82
CA PHE A 82 9.50 -9.29 -1.39
C PHE A 82 9.21 -10.80 -1.46
N GLY A 83 7.92 -11.14 -1.57
CA GLY A 83 7.46 -12.51 -1.74
C GLY A 83 7.44 -13.33 -0.44
N GLU A 84 7.60 -12.67 0.71
CA GLU A 84 7.52 -13.22 2.07
C GLU A 84 6.18 -13.84 2.42
N ILE A 85 5.06 -13.34 1.88
CA ILE A 85 3.74 -13.94 2.12
C ILE A 85 3.67 -15.42 1.73
N ALA A 86 4.41 -15.85 0.69
CA ALA A 86 4.47 -17.25 0.27
C ALA A 86 5.09 -18.18 1.33
N ILE A 87 5.83 -17.62 2.30
CA ILE A 87 6.41 -18.37 3.42
C ILE A 87 5.35 -18.80 4.43
N PHE A 88 4.24 -18.08 4.55
CA PHE A 88 3.20 -18.38 5.53
C PHE A 88 1.96 -18.99 4.89
N HIS A 89 1.53 -18.46 3.74
CA HIS A 89 0.40 -18.98 2.99
C HIS A 89 0.88 -19.63 1.68
N GLU A 90 0.67 -20.94 1.55
CA GLU A 90 1.09 -21.67 0.36
C GLU A 90 0.47 -21.04 -0.91
N LYS A 91 1.32 -20.85 -1.93
CA LYS A 91 0.95 -20.40 -3.29
C LYS A 91 0.35 -18.99 -3.41
N SER A 92 0.31 -18.18 -2.35
CA SER A 92 -0.18 -16.80 -2.44
C SER A 92 0.98 -15.84 -2.78
N ARG A 93 1.00 -15.36 -4.03
CA ARG A 93 1.81 -14.18 -4.43
C ARG A 93 0.93 -12.95 -4.45
N THR A 94 1.44 -11.84 -3.91
CA THR A 94 0.74 -10.54 -3.89
C THR A 94 0.65 -9.87 -5.26
N GLY A 95 1.51 -10.27 -6.19
CA GLY A 95 1.66 -9.66 -7.50
C GLY A 95 2.47 -10.51 -8.46
N ILE A 96 2.72 -9.93 -9.63
CA ILE A 96 3.70 -10.41 -10.60
C ILE A 96 4.97 -9.58 -10.38
N ILE A 97 6.14 -10.23 -10.40
CA ILE A 97 7.44 -9.55 -10.32
C ILE A 97 8.18 -9.75 -11.64
N HIS A 98 8.61 -8.65 -12.26
CA HIS A 98 9.53 -8.66 -13.39
C HIS A 98 10.83 -7.91 -13.07
N ALA A 99 11.93 -8.35 -13.67
CA ALA A 99 13.19 -7.63 -13.63
C ALA A 99 13.13 -6.40 -14.56
N LEU A 100 13.42 -5.20 -14.05
CA LEU A 100 13.55 -3.98 -14.88
C LEU A 100 14.95 -3.82 -15.47
N SER A 101 15.94 -4.45 -14.85
CA SER A 101 17.33 -4.52 -15.30
C SER A 101 17.86 -5.92 -15.03
N ASN A 102 19.05 -6.25 -15.54
CA ASN A 102 19.78 -7.40 -15.02
C ASN A 102 19.92 -7.27 -13.50
N GLY A 103 19.68 -8.35 -12.77
CA GLY A 103 19.56 -8.30 -11.33
C GLY A 103 19.83 -9.65 -10.67
N THR A 104 20.17 -9.57 -9.38
CA THR A 104 20.53 -10.71 -8.55
C THR A 104 19.68 -10.69 -7.28
N LEU A 105 19.02 -11.81 -7.01
CA LEU A 105 18.18 -12.04 -5.84
C LEU A 105 18.82 -13.07 -4.91
N VAL A 106 18.71 -12.82 -3.61
CA VAL A 106 18.93 -13.83 -2.57
C VAL A 106 17.58 -14.47 -2.25
N ALA A 107 17.43 -15.76 -2.54
CA ALA A 107 16.24 -16.54 -2.26
C ALA A 107 16.40 -17.32 -0.95
N ILE A 108 15.41 -17.18 -0.05
CA ILE A 108 15.31 -17.94 1.20
C ILE A 108 13.95 -18.63 1.23
N CYS A 109 13.98 -19.96 1.28
CA CYS A 109 12.80 -20.78 1.03
C CYS A 109 12.10 -21.19 2.33
N ARG A 110 10.80 -21.51 2.22
CA ARG A 110 9.90 -21.87 3.32
C ARG A 110 10.50 -22.94 4.22
N GLU A 111 11.17 -23.93 3.64
CA GLU A 111 11.87 -24.97 4.40
C GLU A 111 12.91 -24.39 5.38
N VAL A 112 13.68 -23.38 4.97
CA VAL A 112 14.70 -22.73 5.81
C VAL A 112 14.06 -22.00 6.97
N VAL A 113 12.87 -21.42 6.75
CA VAL A 113 12.14 -20.63 7.75
C VAL A 113 11.34 -21.50 8.72
N LEU A 114 10.65 -22.53 8.23
CA LEU A 114 9.64 -23.25 9.03
C LEU A 114 10.10 -24.61 9.54
N ARG A 115 10.96 -25.34 8.82
CA ARG A 115 11.34 -26.70 9.21
C ARG A 115 12.27 -26.69 10.43
N GLU A 116 11.93 -27.50 11.41
CA GLU A 116 12.74 -27.69 12.62
C GLU A 116 14.11 -28.30 12.30
N GLY A 117 15.14 -27.84 13.01
CA GLY A 117 16.51 -28.35 12.91
C GLY A 117 17.35 -27.81 11.74
N LEU A 118 16.78 -27.05 10.80
CA LEU A 118 17.55 -26.42 9.71
C LEU A 118 18.34 -25.18 10.16
N LEU A 119 17.75 -24.41 11.07
CA LEU A 119 18.34 -23.25 11.74
C LEU A 119 18.13 -23.37 13.26
N PRO A 120 19.03 -22.79 14.08
CA PRO A 120 18.82 -22.62 15.51
C PRO A 120 17.51 -21.89 15.79
N SER A 121 16.85 -22.25 16.89
CA SER A 121 15.53 -21.70 17.24
C SER A 121 15.52 -20.17 17.33
N GLU A 122 16.58 -19.56 17.88
CA GLU A 122 16.71 -18.10 17.98
C GLU A 122 16.82 -17.44 16.59
N LEU A 123 17.66 -17.99 15.71
CA LEU A 123 17.84 -17.48 14.35
C LEU A 123 16.53 -17.62 13.54
N ARG A 124 15.83 -18.74 13.71
CA ARG A 124 14.51 -18.97 13.11
C ARG A 124 13.49 -17.95 13.62
N TYR A 125 13.44 -17.72 14.93
CA TYR A 125 12.55 -16.72 15.54
C TYR A 125 12.81 -15.31 14.97
N LYS A 126 14.07 -14.85 14.92
CA LYS A 126 14.43 -13.55 14.35
C LYS A 126 14.01 -13.46 12.88
N LEU A 127 14.22 -14.53 12.10
CA LEU A 127 13.80 -14.60 10.71
C LEU A 127 12.27 -14.49 10.57
N THR A 128 11.51 -15.24 11.36
CA THR A 128 10.04 -15.13 11.39
C THR A 128 9.59 -13.74 11.81
N LEU A 129 10.24 -13.13 12.81
CA LEU A 129 9.93 -11.80 13.32
C LEU A 129 10.07 -10.73 12.23
N ILE A 130 11.17 -10.73 11.46
CA ILE A 130 11.34 -9.73 10.39
C ILE A 130 10.30 -9.90 9.29
N LEU A 131 9.91 -11.14 8.95
CA LEU A 131 8.90 -11.38 7.93
C LEU A 131 7.52 -10.94 8.43
N ALA A 132 7.19 -11.18 9.70
CA ALA A 132 5.95 -10.70 10.30
C ALA A 132 5.90 -9.17 10.38
N GLN A 133 7.01 -8.50 10.69
CA GLN A 133 7.11 -7.03 10.65
C GLN A 133 6.95 -6.47 9.24
N GLN A 134 7.54 -7.13 8.23
CA GLN A 134 7.32 -6.78 6.82
C GLN A 134 5.85 -6.94 6.44
N MET A 135 5.19 -8.02 6.85
CA MET A 135 3.74 -8.19 6.65
C MET A 135 2.92 -7.11 7.35
N ALA A 136 3.31 -6.73 8.57
CA ALA A 136 2.65 -5.67 9.32
C ALA A 136 2.78 -4.29 8.65
N SER A 137 3.86 -4.06 7.90
CA SER A 137 4.02 -2.85 7.09
C SER A 137 2.96 -2.74 5.99
N TYR A 138 2.51 -3.87 5.42
CA TYR A 138 1.39 -3.89 4.48
C TYR A 138 0.06 -3.52 5.14
N PHE A 139 -0.10 -3.72 6.44
CA PHE A 139 -1.31 -3.29 7.15
C PHE A 139 -1.40 -1.78 7.33
N HIS A 140 -0.27 -1.07 7.24
CA HIS A 140 -0.25 0.39 7.20
C HIS A 140 -0.48 0.91 5.78
N ASP A 141 -0.17 0.15 4.75
CA ASP A 141 -0.45 0.54 3.37
C ASP A 141 -1.91 0.17 3.02
N THR A 142 -2.84 1.11 3.17
CA THR A 142 -4.26 0.92 2.77
C THR A 142 -4.35 0.41 1.33
N ASP A 143 -3.37 0.72 0.50
CA ASP A 143 -3.20 0.28 -0.88
C ASP A 143 -3.07 -1.23 -1.11
N LEU A 144 -2.69 -2.00 -0.09
CA LEU A 144 -2.47 -3.45 -0.18
C LEU A 144 -3.52 -4.27 0.57
N ALA A 145 -4.24 -3.66 1.51
CA ALA A 145 -5.29 -4.32 2.25
C ALA A 145 -6.54 -4.53 1.38
N SER A 146 -7.19 -5.69 1.54
CA SER A 146 -8.46 -5.94 0.87
C SER A 146 -9.55 -5.01 1.42
N SER A 147 -10.56 -4.72 0.61
CA SER A 147 -11.68 -3.87 1.02
C SER A 147 -12.44 -4.49 2.20
N GLN A 148 -12.56 -5.81 2.25
CA GLN A 148 -13.11 -6.54 3.39
C GLN A 148 -12.29 -6.29 4.68
N ASP A 149 -10.96 -6.32 4.61
CA ASP A 149 -10.10 -6.12 5.78
C ASP A 149 -10.18 -4.68 6.31
N LEU A 150 -10.14 -3.70 5.41
CA LEU A 150 -10.25 -2.29 5.79
C LEU A 150 -11.62 -1.96 6.39
N ILE A 151 -12.70 -2.53 5.82
CA ILE A 151 -14.04 -2.39 6.37
C ILE A 151 -14.14 -3.03 7.77
N PHE A 152 -13.58 -4.23 7.94
CA PHE A 152 -13.57 -4.93 9.21
C PHE A 152 -12.83 -4.15 10.32
N ARG A 153 -11.74 -3.46 9.98
CA ARG A 153 -10.98 -2.63 10.93
C ARG A 153 -11.72 -1.36 11.36
N GLY A 154 -12.71 -0.92 10.58
CA GLY A 154 -13.49 0.27 10.87
C GLY A 154 -12.86 1.57 10.34
N GLU A 155 -13.55 2.69 10.61
CA GLU A 155 -13.03 4.02 10.32
C GLU A 155 -11.79 4.33 11.16
N SER A 156 -10.88 5.10 10.58
CA SER A 156 -9.61 5.49 11.21
C SER A 156 -9.15 6.85 10.68
N ASP A 157 -7.94 7.25 11.04
CA ASP A 157 -7.23 8.38 10.42
C ASP A 157 -6.93 8.18 8.93
N ARG A 158 -7.12 6.97 8.39
CA ARG A 158 -6.92 6.66 6.96
C ARG A 158 -8.08 5.94 6.29
N VAL A 159 -9.18 5.69 6.99
CA VAL A 159 -10.37 5.02 6.43
C VAL A 159 -11.62 5.80 6.78
N GLU A 160 -12.45 6.07 5.77
CA GLU A 160 -13.74 6.75 5.90
C GLU A 160 -14.85 5.91 5.25
N PHE A 161 -15.99 5.78 5.92
CA PHE A 161 -17.18 5.11 5.39
C PHE A 161 -18.28 6.11 5.05
N LYS A 162 -18.94 5.87 3.92
CA LYS A 162 -20.15 6.58 3.51
C LYS A 162 -21.15 5.59 2.93
N SER A 163 -22.37 5.61 3.43
CA SER A 163 -23.38 4.64 2.97
C SER A 163 -23.86 4.90 1.54
N SER A 164 -23.57 6.07 0.96
CA SER A 164 -24.01 6.45 -0.39
C SER A 164 -23.18 7.59 -1.00
N ILE A 165 -23.18 7.69 -2.33
CA ILE A 165 -22.60 8.82 -3.08
C ILE A 165 -23.29 10.16 -2.78
N LYS A 166 -24.51 10.13 -2.22
CA LYS A 166 -25.26 11.34 -1.82
C LYS A 166 -24.47 12.23 -0.87
N TYR A 167 -23.53 11.68 -0.09
CA TYR A 167 -22.62 12.41 0.78
C TYR A 167 -21.41 13.01 0.04
N LYS A 168 -21.64 13.48 -1.20
CA LYS A 168 -20.59 14.00 -2.10
C LYS A 168 -19.74 15.10 -1.49
N LYS A 169 -20.35 15.96 -0.65
CA LYS A 169 -19.65 17.06 0.01
C LYS A 169 -18.65 16.50 1.02
N GLU A 170 -19.12 15.63 1.89
CA GLU A 170 -18.35 14.97 2.95
C GLU A 170 -17.25 14.08 2.35
N ILE A 171 -17.55 13.35 1.26
CA ILE A 171 -16.56 12.58 0.50
C ILE A 171 -15.45 13.50 -0.01
N THR A 172 -15.80 14.65 -0.58
CA THR A 172 -14.80 15.57 -1.16
C THR A 172 -14.00 16.29 -0.07
N GLU A 173 -14.61 16.63 1.06
CA GLU A 173 -13.92 17.18 2.23
C GLU A 173 -12.94 16.15 2.83
N ALA A 174 -13.34 14.88 2.92
CA ALA A 174 -12.47 13.78 3.35
C ALA A 174 -11.29 13.56 2.41
N LEU A 175 -11.51 13.58 1.08
CA LEU A 175 -10.42 13.51 0.10
C LEU A 175 -9.44 14.68 0.27
N CYS A 176 -9.93 15.90 0.47
CA CYS A 176 -9.07 17.07 0.72
C CYS A 176 -8.24 16.88 2.01
N ALA A 177 -8.87 16.43 3.09
CA ALA A 177 -8.22 16.15 4.37
C ALA A 177 -7.14 15.07 4.25
N PHE A 178 -7.44 13.95 3.58
CA PHE A 178 -6.50 12.85 3.35
C PHE A 178 -5.30 13.27 2.51
N MET A 179 -5.51 14.02 1.42
CA MET A 179 -4.41 14.55 0.59
C MET A 179 -3.45 15.45 1.40
N ASN A 180 -3.99 16.26 2.31
CA ASN A 180 -3.20 17.12 3.20
C ASN A 180 -2.55 16.38 4.37
N HIS A 181 -2.86 15.09 4.52
CA HIS A 181 -2.32 14.22 5.55
C HIS A 181 -1.44 13.12 4.91
N CYS A 182 -1.67 11.85 5.23
CA CYS A 182 -0.93 10.68 4.77
C CYS A 182 -1.67 9.89 3.68
N GLY A 183 -2.68 10.49 3.03
CA GLY A 183 -3.61 9.76 2.17
C GLY A 183 -4.61 8.92 2.97
N GLY A 184 -5.37 8.07 2.28
CA GLY A 184 -6.36 7.19 2.88
C GLY A 184 -7.32 6.58 1.86
N THR A 185 -8.31 5.85 2.35
CA THR A 185 -9.33 5.17 1.55
C THR A 185 -10.73 5.56 2.01
N ILE A 186 -11.62 5.84 1.08
CA ILE A 186 -13.05 6.06 1.34
C ILE A 186 -13.85 4.90 0.74
N PHE A 187 -14.73 4.29 1.52
CA PHE A 187 -15.68 3.28 1.03
C PHE A 187 -17.08 3.88 0.89
N ILE A 188 -17.67 3.73 -0.29
CA ILE A 188 -19.06 4.08 -0.56
C ILE A 188 -19.91 2.81 -0.64
N GLY A 189 -21.03 2.81 0.07
CA GLY A 189 -21.89 1.63 0.24
C GLY A 189 -21.65 0.91 1.58
N VAL A 190 -20.97 1.57 2.52
CA VAL A 190 -20.68 1.06 3.87
C VAL A 190 -21.17 2.11 4.88
N ASP A 191 -21.92 1.71 5.90
CA ASP A 191 -22.35 2.66 6.94
C ASP A 191 -21.28 2.88 8.02
N ASP A 192 -21.56 3.81 8.94
CA ASP A 192 -20.72 4.19 10.08
C ASP A 192 -20.40 3.02 11.03
N LYS A 193 -21.16 1.93 10.96
CA LYS A 193 -20.94 0.70 11.74
C LYS A 193 -20.21 -0.38 10.94
N GLY A 194 -19.71 -0.07 9.74
CA GLY A 194 -19.03 -1.02 8.86
C GLY A 194 -19.99 -2.00 8.16
N ARG A 195 -21.31 -1.78 8.21
CA ARG A 195 -22.26 -2.68 7.52
C ARG A 195 -22.29 -2.36 6.04
N ILE A 196 -22.15 -3.42 5.23
CA ILE A 196 -22.08 -3.31 3.77
C ILE A 196 -23.51 -3.30 3.19
N HIS A 197 -23.88 -2.14 2.63
CA HIS A 197 -25.14 -1.91 1.92
C HIS A 197 -24.99 -2.12 0.42
N GLY A 198 -23.80 -1.83 -0.12
CA GLY A 198 -23.52 -1.78 -1.56
C GLY A 198 -24.06 -0.49 -2.21
N ILE A 199 -23.74 -0.29 -3.47
CA ILE A 199 -24.21 0.85 -4.29
C ILE A 199 -25.46 0.51 -5.13
N GLY A 200 -26.04 -0.67 -4.91
CA GLY A 200 -27.21 -1.22 -5.60
C GLY A 200 -27.28 -2.75 -5.41
N MET A 201 -28.40 -3.39 -5.75
CA MET A 201 -28.51 -4.86 -5.70
C MET A 201 -27.61 -5.52 -6.73
N GLU A 202 -27.49 -4.96 -7.94
CA GLU A 202 -26.56 -5.38 -8.99
C GLU A 202 -26.25 -4.18 -9.89
N PRO A 203 -25.29 -3.30 -9.52
CA PRO A 203 -25.04 -2.09 -10.28
C PRO A 203 -24.44 -2.42 -11.65
N SER A 204 -25.02 -1.85 -12.70
CA SER A 204 -24.47 -1.98 -14.05
C SER A 204 -23.11 -1.29 -14.16
N ARG A 205 -22.29 -1.73 -15.13
CA ARG A 205 -21.02 -1.05 -15.45
C ARG A 205 -21.20 0.44 -15.77
N ALA A 206 -22.31 0.79 -16.42
CA ALA A 206 -22.64 2.18 -16.73
C ALA A 206 -22.88 3.02 -15.47
N GLN A 207 -23.57 2.46 -14.47
CA GLN A 207 -23.81 3.11 -13.18
C GLN A 207 -22.51 3.28 -12.38
N ILE A 208 -21.64 2.27 -12.37
CA ILE A 208 -20.32 2.36 -11.73
C ILE A 208 -19.48 3.46 -12.39
N ASP A 209 -19.45 3.51 -13.72
CA ASP A 209 -18.70 4.53 -14.45
C ASP A 209 -19.30 5.94 -14.30
N GLU A 210 -20.61 6.05 -14.12
CA GLU A 210 -21.29 7.30 -13.76
C GLU A 210 -20.83 7.82 -12.41
N TYR A 211 -20.83 6.97 -11.37
CA TYR A 211 -20.36 7.37 -10.04
C TYR A 211 -18.88 7.77 -10.03
N ARG A 212 -18.03 7.04 -10.76
CA ARG A 212 -16.62 7.41 -10.95
C ARG A 212 -16.48 8.81 -11.57
N ARG A 213 -17.24 9.10 -12.63
CA ARG A 213 -17.24 10.42 -13.28
C ARG A 213 -17.77 11.52 -12.36
N GLU A 214 -18.82 11.22 -11.60
CA GLU A 214 -19.43 12.16 -10.65
C GLU A 214 -18.42 12.57 -9.56
N ILE A 215 -17.81 11.60 -8.88
CA ILE A 215 -16.78 11.86 -7.85
C ILE A 215 -15.60 12.63 -8.43
N GLY A 216 -15.05 12.18 -9.57
CA GLY A 216 -13.93 12.88 -10.22
C GLY A 216 -14.29 14.31 -10.63
N THR A 217 -15.54 14.57 -11.00
CA THR A 217 -16.03 15.92 -11.31
C THR A 217 -16.06 16.80 -10.06
N PHE A 218 -16.54 16.28 -8.92
CA PHE A 218 -16.52 17.02 -7.66
C PHE A 218 -15.11 17.32 -7.18
N VAL A 219 -14.18 16.35 -7.26
CA VAL A 219 -12.78 16.58 -6.91
C VAL A 219 -12.16 17.68 -7.78
N ARG A 220 -12.37 17.64 -9.10
CA ARG A 220 -11.87 18.69 -10.02
C ARG A 220 -12.46 20.06 -9.71
N GLN A 221 -13.76 20.15 -9.45
CA GLN A 221 -14.46 21.41 -9.21
C GLN A 221 -14.12 22.01 -7.83
N ARG A 222 -14.00 21.17 -6.81
CA ARG A 222 -13.88 21.60 -5.41
C ARG A 222 -12.45 21.64 -4.90
N ILE A 223 -11.55 20.81 -5.41
CA ILE A 223 -10.16 20.74 -4.92
C ILE A 223 -9.19 21.19 -6.03
N GLY A 224 -9.41 20.70 -7.25
CA GLY A 224 -8.66 21.10 -8.43
C GLY A 224 -8.22 19.93 -9.30
N VAL A 225 -7.74 20.24 -10.50
CA VAL A 225 -7.36 19.23 -11.51
C VAL A 225 -6.13 18.42 -11.09
N LEU A 226 -5.15 19.05 -10.43
CA LEU A 226 -3.95 18.37 -9.95
C LEU A 226 -4.28 17.37 -8.83
N ALA A 227 -5.16 17.73 -7.90
CA ALA A 227 -5.64 16.86 -6.84
C ALA A 227 -6.32 15.59 -7.38
N ASN A 228 -7.03 15.70 -8.50
CA ASN A 228 -7.70 14.55 -9.12
C ASN A 228 -6.71 13.46 -9.59
N ARG A 229 -5.42 13.77 -9.79
CA ARG A 229 -4.40 12.75 -10.12
C ARG A 229 -4.09 11.83 -8.94
N ASN A 230 -4.38 12.28 -7.72
CA ASN A 230 -4.11 11.54 -6.49
C ASN A 230 -5.31 10.67 -6.07
N VAL A 231 -6.34 10.51 -6.91
CA VAL A 231 -7.57 9.79 -6.57
C VAL A 231 -7.78 8.64 -7.54
N HIS A 232 -7.94 7.43 -7.00
CA HIS A 232 -8.23 6.21 -7.76
C HIS A 232 -9.55 5.62 -7.27
N ILE A 233 -10.48 5.35 -8.19
CA ILE A 233 -11.82 4.90 -7.87
C ILE A 233 -12.07 3.53 -8.49
N ASP A 234 -12.13 2.53 -7.64
CA ASP A 234 -12.43 1.15 -8.00
C ASP A 234 -13.79 0.72 -7.47
N ALA A 235 -14.29 -0.37 -8.06
CA ALA A 235 -15.52 -1.01 -7.62
C ALA A 235 -15.16 -2.43 -7.21
N ASP A 236 -15.42 -2.75 -5.94
CA ASP A 236 -15.08 -4.04 -5.35
C ASP A 236 -16.36 -4.78 -4.98
N GLU A 237 -16.36 -6.10 -5.15
CA GLU A 237 -17.41 -6.97 -4.63
C GLU A 237 -17.01 -7.49 -3.24
N VAL A 238 -17.86 -7.21 -2.26
CA VAL A 238 -17.63 -7.58 -0.85
C VAL A 238 -18.93 -8.16 -0.30
N ASN A 239 -18.89 -9.42 0.16
CA ASN A 239 -20.07 -10.15 0.64
C ASN A 239 -21.24 -10.15 -0.36
N GLY A 240 -20.95 -10.34 -1.66
CA GLY A 240 -21.95 -10.36 -2.74
C GLY A 240 -22.57 -8.99 -3.06
N LYS A 241 -22.00 -7.91 -2.55
CA LYS A 241 -22.44 -6.53 -2.80
C LYS A 241 -21.31 -5.72 -3.38
N VAL A 242 -21.62 -4.93 -4.41
CA VAL A 242 -20.64 -4.02 -5.01
C VAL A 242 -20.57 -2.72 -4.20
N ILE A 243 -19.37 -2.32 -3.82
CA ILE A 243 -19.05 -1.04 -3.17
C ILE A 243 -18.11 -0.22 -4.05
N LEU A 244 -17.99 1.08 -3.81
CA LEU A 244 -16.88 1.87 -4.39
C LEU A 244 -15.78 2.04 -3.36
N ARG A 245 -14.56 1.81 -3.80
CA ARG A 245 -13.34 2.11 -3.05
C ARG A 245 -12.66 3.30 -3.71
N ILE A 246 -12.39 4.33 -2.93
CA ILE A 246 -11.69 5.52 -3.39
C ILE A 246 -10.37 5.60 -2.62
N ASP A 247 -9.27 5.24 -3.26
CA ASP A 247 -7.94 5.44 -2.70
C ASP A 247 -7.45 6.84 -3.04
N CYS A 248 -6.88 7.51 -2.04
CA CYS A 248 -6.37 8.86 -2.14
C CYS A 248 -4.94 8.93 -1.63
N PHE A 249 -4.03 9.40 -2.50
CA PHE A 249 -2.63 9.58 -2.16
C PHE A 249 -2.36 10.94 -1.51
N PRO A 250 -1.38 11.02 -0.59
CA PRO A 250 -0.92 12.31 -0.08
C PRO A 250 -0.47 13.22 -1.23
N ALA A 251 -0.87 14.48 -1.19
CA ALA A 251 -0.46 15.45 -2.20
C ALA A 251 1.01 15.87 -2.00
N GLU A 252 1.65 16.29 -3.09
CA GLU A 252 3.00 16.89 -3.09
C GLU A 252 2.97 18.36 -2.63
N ALA A 253 1.82 19.03 -2.77
CA ALA A 253 1.60 20.41 -2.36
C ALA A 253 0.26 20.53 -1.60
N PRO A 254 0.08 21.57 -0.76
CA PRO A 254 -1.18 21.81 -0.05
C PRO A 254 -2.37 21.89 -1.00
N VAL A 255 -3.45 21.18 -0.67
CA VAL A 255 -4.71 21.26 -1.41
C VAL A 255 -5.79 21.97 -0.60
N PHE A 256 -6.66 22.72 -1.27
CA PHE A 256 -7.71 23.50 -0.63
C PHE A 256 -9.08 23.12 -1.19
N TYR A 257 -10.08 23.04 -0.33
CA TYR A 257 -11.46 22.82 -0.70
C TYR A 257 -12.16 24.16 -0.95
N ARG A 258 -12.75 24.33 -2.14
CA ARG A 258 -13.51 25.51 -2.59
C ARG A 258 -14.97 25.38 -2.22
N ALA A 259 -15.32 25.96 -1.07
CA ALA A 259 -16.70 26.07 -0.61
C ALA A 259 -17.42 27.23 -1.32
N ARG A 260 -18.65 27.02 -1.80
CA ARG A 260 -19.50 28.12 -2.25
C ARG A 260 -19.98 28.94 -1.07
N THR A 261 -19.93 30.26 -1.20
CA THR A 261 -20.49 31.20 -0.22
C THR A 261 -21.96 31.51 -0.55
N LYS A 262 -22.68 32.10 0.41
CA LYS A 262 -24.09 32.53 0.23
C LYS A 262 -24.25 33.63 -0.83
N THR A 263 -23.17 34.30 -1.22
CA THR A 263 -23.15 35.45 -2.14
C THR A 263 -22.57 35.11 -3.52
N ASN A 264 -22.65 33.85 -3.95
CA ASN A 264 -22.04 33.34 -5.20
C ASN A 264 -20.50 33.48 -5.29
N GLY A 265 -19.81 33.75 -4.19
CA GLY A 265 -18.36 33.70 -4.11
C GLY A 265 -17.84 32.30 -3.77
N GLU A 266 -16.52 32.13 -3.80
CA GLU A 266 -15.85 30.93 -3.31
C GLU A 266 -14.93 31.28 -2.14
N GLN A 267 -14.91 30.40 -1.15
CA GLN A 267 -13.96 30.46 -0.03
C GLN A 267 -13.16 29.17 0.00
N GLU A 268 -11.83 29.30 0.01
CA GLU A 268 -10.93 28.19 0.18
C GLU A 268 -10.82 27.79 1.66
N LYS A 269 -10.90 26.48 1.91
CA LYS A 269 -10.76 25.87 3.23
C LYS A 269 -9.66 24.83 3.20
N PHE A 270 -8.74 24.91 4.15
CA PHE A 270 -7.68 23.94 4.32
C PHE A 270 -8.13 22.88 5.33
N PHE A 271 -8.47 21.69 4.84
CA PHE A 271 -8.86 20.55 5.65
C PHE A 271 -7.67 19.66 5.97
N VAL A 272 -7.61 19.15 7.19
CA VAL A 272 -6.66 18.12 7.62
C VAL A 272 -7.42 17.04 8.40
N ARG A 273 -6.96 15.79 8.26
CA ARG A 273 -7.48 14.68 9.04
C ARG A 273 -6.87 14.72 10.45
N HIS A 274 -7.73 14.65 11.46
CA HIS A 274 -7.34 14.48 12.85
C HIS A 274 -8.17 13.36 13.45
N ASP A 275 -7.54 12.23 13.75
CA ASP A 275 -8.23 10.99 14.13
C ASP A 275 -9.29 10.63 13.07
N THR A 276 -10.55 10.42 13.43
CA THR A 276 -11.63 10.10 12.48
C THR A 276 -12.34 11.33 11.89
N ARG A 277 -11.84 12.55 12.13
CA ARG A 277 -12.52 13.80 11.72
C ARG A 277 -11.76 14.59 10.68
N ASN A 278 -12.51 15.21 9.77
CA ASN A 278 -11.99 16.20 8.83
C ASN A 278 -12.16 17.60 9.42
N GLU A 279 -11.08 18.23 9.84
CA GLU A 279 -11.11 19.54 10.48
C GLU A 279 -10.58 20.61 9.53
N ALA A 280 -11.32 21.71 9.39
CA ALA A 280 -10.85 22.89 8.69
C ALA A 280 -10.17 23.83 9.69
N PHE A 281 -9.01 24.37 9.32
CA PHE A 281 -8.39 25.41 10.13
C PHE A 281 -9.19 26.71 10.05
N ASP A 282 -9.61 27.23 11.20
CA ASP A 282 -10.27 28.53 11.30
C ASP A 282 -9.30 29.70 11.14
N LYS A 283 -8.03 29.51 11.55
CA LYS A 283 -6.99 30.54 11.51
C LYS A 283 -5.92 30.20 10.48
N LEU A 284 -5.70 31.13 9.56
CA LEU A 284 -4.64 31.03 8.55
C LEU A 284 -3.25 30.80 9.16
N SER A 285 -2.96 31.43 10.31
CA SER A 285 -1.68 31.29 11.00
C SER A 285 -1.38 29.86 11.45
N GLU A 286 -2.42 29.09 11.83
CA GLU A 286 -2.27 27.69 12.25
C GLU A 286 -2.14 26.78 11.02
N ALA A 287 -2.94 27.02 9.98
CA ALA A 287 -2.82 26.33 8.70
C ALA A 287 -1.40 26.46 8.11
N VAL A 288 -0.83 27.68 8.13
CA VAL A 288 0.54 27.94 7.63
C VAL A 288 1.60 27.18 8.43
N LYS A 289 1.45 27.08 9.76
CA LYS A 289 2.36 26.29 10.61
C LYS A 289 2.32 24.81 10.24
N TYR A 290 1.12 24.26 10.05
CA TYR A 290 0.95 22.87 9.62
C TYR A 290 1.55 22.65 8.22
N ILE A 291 1.22 23.52 7.27
CA ILE A 291 1.67 23.43 5.88
C ILE A 291 3.20 23.40 5.81
N ARG A 292 3.91 24.31 6.50
CA ARG A 292 5.38 24.34 6.51
C ARG A 292 6.01 23.07 7.08
N LYS A 293 5.34 22.42 8.04
CA LYS A 293 5.82 21.17 8.63
C LYS A 293 5.58 19.97 7.71
N ARG A 294 4.42 19.91 7.04
CA ARG A 294 4.00 18.78 6.21
C ARG A 294 4.53 18.83 4.77
N PHE A 295 4.72 20.03 4.23
CA PHE A 295 5.16 20.29 2.86
C PHE A 295 6.43 21.17 2.88
N PRO A 296 7.58 20.60 3.28
CA PRO A 296 8.84 21.35 3.24
C PRO A 296 9.20 21.69 1.79
N CYS A 297 9.68 22.91 1.57
CA CYS A 297 10.16 23.39 0.28
C CYS A 297 11.49 22.75 -0.12
#